data_AF-A0A810N649-F1
#
_entry.id   AF-A0A810N649-F1
#
_cell.length_a   1.000
_cell.length_b   1.000
_cell.length_c   1.000
_cell.angle_alpha   90.00
_cell.angle_beta   90.00
_cell.angle_gamma   90.00
#
_symmetry.space_group_name_H-M   'P 1'
#
loop_
_entity.id
_entity.type
_entity.pdbx_description
1 polymer ?
#
loop_
_entity_poly.entity_id
_entity_poly.type
_entity_poly.pdbx_seq_one_letter_code
_entity_poly.pdbx_strand_id
1 'polypeptide(L)'
;MRAFEPGGGTTTVPRTARADVPVPVQTGRSQPPAPAARVDEDRFEIPPAWRRTIIPRRGGAAGPPVHAGPASVTAADEFLAPLRAGIDALLADPHTDPRTAAVARAHLAGEPTPAGAAAVAAAASHAYGWGNIDRIRALADGWVAAHGVVFAARAVVELSGLAVDHGPYPPRGGRVRIGRHTDLSAAGWSHHAHWLAVAARIRAHLAAATDADHVAAVDALATLRAGSARQRVAICFLLPTQTDWVDQECRALPATSDYAVGGLLWCAIGSLPQLDLIAEHVRTWWVIQHQSLVTTVVDGIGPAIAPRLADWFDRDYADADARQRLLDALAVLPTDEALRLQLDRLDQPRVPASVQAAARRFPVRAVRLLAEAAGGAAPRARTAADLLRAHVSAHPAATAAALPALSGDARRRVTAVRDGGTGPHEEMP
;
A
#
# COMPACT_ATOMS: atom_id res chain seq x y z
N MET A 1 45.23 18.10 -23.16
CA MET A 1 46.10 18.40 -24.30
C MET A 1 45.57 17.63 -25.51
N ARG A 2 45.09 18.38 -26.54
CA ARG A 2 44.70 17.97 -27.92
C ARG A 2 43.50 16.99 -28.05
N ALA A 3 42.31 17.38 -28.50
CA ALA A 3 41.86 17.99 -29.77
C ALA A 3 41.95 17.04 -30.98
N PHE A 4 40.79 16.61 -31.49
CA PHE A 4 40.60 16.28 -32.91
C PHE A 4 39.09 16.32 -33.29
N GLU A 5 38.75 17.22 -34.20
CA GLU A 5 37.55 17.32 -35.04
C GLU A 5 38.08 17.51 -36.50
N PRO A 6 37.28 17.51 -37.58
CA PRO A 6 36.03 16.80 -37.91
C PRO A 6 36.08 16.19 -39.35
N GLY A 7 35.05 15.45 -39.77
CA GLY A 7 34.88 14.94 -41.13
C GLY A 7 33.51 15.30 -41.69
N GLY A 8 33.50 16.16 -42.72
CA GLY A 8 32.29 16.73 -43.33
C GLY A 8 31.54 15.80 -44.28
N GLY A 9 30.27 16.12 -44.48
CA GLY A 9 29.39 15.52 -45.48
C GLY A 9 28.19 16.42 -45.74
N THR A 10 28.37 17.36 -46.68
CA THR A 10 27.34 18.26 -47.21
C THR A 10 26.42 17.52 -48.18
N THR A 11 25.12 17.51 -47.91
CA THR A 11 24.08 17.23 -48.91
C THR A 11 23.15 18.42 -49.00
N THR A 12 23.24 19.11 -50.13
CA THR A 12 22.46 20.28 -50.52
C THR A 12 21.11 19.83 -51.10
N VAL A 13 20.00 20.39 -50.61
CA VAL A 13 18.65 20.25 -51.20
C VAL A 13 18.04 21.65 -51.34
N PRO A 14 17.28 21.97 -52.41
CA PRO A 14 17.07 23.35 -52.85
C PRO A 14 16.00 24.09 -52.03
N ARG A 15 16.29 25.39 -51.85
CA ARG A 15 15.46 26.40 -51.18
C ARG A 15 14.37 26.91 -52.11
N THR A 16 13.12 26.53 -51.88
CA THR A 16 11.95 27.22 -52.45
C THR A 16 11.58 28.43 -51.61
N ALA A 17 11.53 29.58 -52.26
CA ALA A 17 11.17 30.88 -51.70
C ALA A 17 9.74 30.90 -51.13
N ARG A 18 9.57 31.53 -49.96
CA ARG A 18 8.29 32.05 -49.49
C ARG A 18 8.46 33.50 -49.06
N ALA A 19 7.49 34.30 -49.49
CA ALA A 19 7.44 35.75 -49.44
C ALA A 19 7.36 36.29 -48.02
N ASP A 20 7.99 37.45 -47.82
CA ASP A 20 7.84 38.33 -46.68
C ASP A 20 6.38 38.81 -46.55
N VAL A 21 5.79 38.58 -45.38
CA VAL A 21 4.56 39.24 -44.93
C VAL A 21 4.90 39.95 -43.61
N PRO A 22 4.57 41.25 -43.42
CA PRO A 22 4.95 41.96 -42.21
C PRO A 22 4.14 41.45 -41.01
N VAL A 23 4.83 41.10 -39.93
CA VAL A 23 4.23 40.74 -38.65
C VAL A 23 3.67 42.01 -37.98
N PRO A 24 2.39 42.06 -37.58
CA PRO A 24 1.89 43.16 -36.76
C PRO A 24 2.38 42.97 -35.31
N VAL A 25 3.01 44.01 -34.77
CA VAL A 25 3.39 44.07 -33.35
C VAL A 25 2.12 44.12 -32.51
N GLN A 26 1.73 42.97 -31.93
CA GLN A 26 0.74 42.91 -30.87
C GLN A 26 1.40 43.35 -29.56
N THR A 27 1.00 44.53 -29.08
CA THR A 27 1.21 44.98 -27.72
C THR A 27 0.42 44.09 -26.76
N GLY A 28 1.03 42.99 -26.33
CA GLY A 28 0.47 42.10 -25.32
C GLY A 28 0.27 42.84 -24.01
N ARG A 29 -0.98 43.17 -23.69
CA ARG A 29 -1.38 43.49 -22.31
C ARG A 29 -1.14 42.24 -21.46
N SER A 30 -0.31 42.39 -20.43
CA SER A 30 -0.02 41.36 -19.44
C SER A 30 -1.33 40.84 -18.85
N GLN A 31 -1.67 39.58 -19.13
CA GLN A 31 -2.78 38.91 -18.49
C GLN A 31 -2.45 38.76 -16.99
N PRO A 32 -3.37 39.10 -16.06
CA PRO A 32 -3.11 38.88 -14.65
C PRO A 32 -2.84 37.39 -14.40
N PRO A 33 -1.92 37.06 -13.48
CA PRO A 33 -1.60 35.67 -13.17
C PRO A 33 -2.88 34.92 -12.81
N ALA A 34 -3.07 33.74 -13.39
CA ALA A 34 -4.18 32.86 -13.07
C ALA A 34 -4.23 32.67 -11.54
N PRO A 35 -5.42 32.73 -10.91
CA PRO A 35 -5.53 32.50 -9.47
C PRO A 35 -4.93 31.12 -9.17
N ALA A 36 -4.06 31.06 -8.16
CA ALA A 36 -3.45 29.82 -7.70
C ALA A 36 -4.53 28.73 -7.61
N ALA A 37 -4.34 27.65 -8.37
CA ALA A 37 -5.31 26.57 -8.45
C ALA A 37 -5.69 26.14 -7.03
N ARG A 38 -6.99 26.23 -6.71
CA ARG A 38 -7.50 25.79 -5.40
C ARG A 38 -7.08 24.34 -5.22
N VAL A 39 -6.45 24.03 -4.09
CA VAL A 39 -6.20 22.64 -3.70
C VAL A 39 -7.56 21.97 -3.57
N ASP A 40 -7.76 20.86 -4.27
CA ASP A 40 -8.94 20.03 -4.13
C ASP A 40 -8.86 19.29 -2.78
N GLU A 41 -9.60 19.78 -1.78
CA GLU A 41 -9.58 19.25 -0.41
C GLU A 41 -10.47 18.03 -0.19
N ASP A 42 -11.25 17.64 -1.21
CA ASP A 42 -12.21 16.53 -1.14
C ASP A 42 -11.68 15.29 -1.87
N ARG A 43 -10.66 15.45 -2.73
CA ARG A 43 -10.00 14.33 -3.39
C ARG A 43 -9.09 13.56 -2.44
N PHE A 44 -9.39 12.28 -2.26
CA PHE A 44 -8.50 11.36 -1.56
C PHE A 44 -7.33 10.96 -2.46
N GLU A 45 -6.11 11.22 -1.99
CA GLU A 45 -4.89 10.80 -2.66
C GLU A 45 -3.88 10.25 -1.66
N ILE A 46 -3.35 9.05 -1.95
CA ILE A 46 -2.24 8.46 -1.21
C ILE A 46 -0.96 9.28 -1.43
N PRO A 47 -0.27 9.71 -0.36
CA PRO A 47 0.98 10.45 -0.47
C PRO A 47 2.05 9.70 -1.28
N PRO A 48 2.85 10.40 -2.11
CA PRO A 48 3.94 9.78 -2.87
C PRO A 48 4.92 8.98 -2.01
N ALA A 49 5.18 9.43 -0.77
CA ALA A 49 6.07 8.74 0.17
C ALA A 49 5.57 7.33 0.54
N TRP A 50 4.25 7.08 0.53
CA TRP A 50 3.66 5.78 0.89
C TRP A 50 3.62 4.82 -0.29
N ARG A 51 3.72 5.31 -1.52
CA ARG A 51 3.67 4.47 -2.72
C ARG A 51 4.78 3.42 -2.76
N ARG A 52 5.87 3.62 -2.01
CA ARG A 52 6.97 2.64 -1.89
C ARG A 52 6.63 1.43 -1.03
N THR A 53 5.68 1.57 -0.11
CA THR A 53 5.34 0.53 0.88
C THR A 53 3.99 -0.11 0.63
N ILE A 54 3.13 0.51 -0.18
CA ILE A 54 1.80 -0.01 -0.49
C ILE A 54 1.89 -1.33 -1.27
N ILE A 55 0.96 -2.24 -0.99
CA ILE A 55 0.70 -3.43 -1.82
C ILE A 55 -0.37 -3.01 -2.86
N PRO A 56 0.00 -2.79 -4.14
CA PRO A 56 -0.89 -2.15 -5.10
C PRO A 56 -2.14 -2.99 -5.40
N ARG A 57 -3.24 -2.33 -5.74
CA ARG A 57 -4.46 -2.97 -6.27
C ARG A 57 -4.86 -2.30 -7.58
N ARG A 58 -5.49 -3.05 -8.48
CA ARG A 58 -6.00 -2.50 -9.75
C ARG A 58 -7.05 -1.41 -9.43
N GLY A 59 -6.88 -0.23 -10.02
CA GLY A 59 -7.73 0.95 -9.77
C GLY A 59 -7.43 1.72 -8.47
N GLY A 60 -6.47 1.27 -7.65
CA GLY A 60 -6.01 1.98 -6.45
C GLY A 60 -4.77 2.85 -6.70
N ALA A 61 -4.09 3.26 -5.63
CA ALA A 61 -2.86 4.01 -5.75
C ALA A 61 -1.74 3.19 -6.41
N ALA A 62 -1.04 3.82 -7.35
CA ALA A 62 0.10 3.21 -8.02
C ALA A 62 1.24 2.93 -7.02
N GLY A 63 1.76 1.71 -7.03
CA GLY A 63 2.98 1.33 -6.34
C GLY A 63 4.25 1.68 -7.14
N PRO A 64 5.40 1.11 -6.75
CA PRO A 64 6.62 1.19 -7.55
C PRO A 64 6.39 0.54 -8.91
N PRO A 65 7.00 1.06 -9.99
CA PRO A 65 6.90 0.44 -11.29
C PRO A 65 7.42 -1.01 -11.23
N VAL A 66 6.74 -1.87 -12.00
CA VAL A 66 7.09 -3.27 -12.16
C VAL A 66 7.62 -3.49 -13.57
N HIS A 67 8.72 -4.22 -13.67
CA HIS A 67 9.36 -4.56 -14.93
C HIS A 67 9.77 -6.02 -14.88
N ALA A 68 9.37 -6.78 -15.90
CA ALA A 68 9.76 -8.16 -16.09
C ALA A 68 10.34 -8.29 -17.49
N GLY A 69 11.60 -8.70 -17.59
CA GLY A 69 12.32 -8.87 -18.84
C GLY A 69 13.41 -9.93 -18.72
N PRO A 70 14.28 -10.09 -19.74
CA PRO A 70 15.30 -11.15 -19.73
C PRO A 70 16.20 -11.14 -18.49
N ALA A 71 16.58 -9.96 -18.00
CA ALA A 71 17.37 -9.80 -16.78
C ALA A 71 16.65 -10.32 -15.52
N SER A 72 15.31 -10.32 -15.49
CA SER A 72 14.52 -10.88 -14.38
C SER A 72 14.61 -12.39 -14.32
N VAL A 73 14.71 -13.07 -15.48
CA VAL A 73 14.95 -14.52 -15.56
C VAL A 73 16.33 -14.83 -15.00
N THR A 74 17.36 -14.11 -15.47
CA THR A 74 18.73 -14.26 -14.95
C THR A 74 18.81 -14.03 -13.45
N ALA A 75 18.15 -12.99 -12.92
CA ALA A 75 18.14 -12.73 -11.48
C ALA A 75 17.46 -13.84 -10.65
N ALA A 76 16.42 -14.47 -11.19
CA ALA A 76 15.78 -15.63 -10.56
C ALA A 76 16.71 -16.85 -10.56
N ASP A 77 17.42 -17.10 -11.66
CA ASP A 77 18.40 -18.19 -11.77
C ASP A 77 19.58 -17.98 -10.82
N GLU A 78 20.13 -16.76 -10.76
CA GLU A 78 21.20 -16.37 -9.83
C GLU A 78 20.78 -16.51 -8.36
N PHE A 79 19.50 -16.26 -8.05
CA PHE A 79 18.95 -16.48 -6.71
C PHE A 79 18.87 -17.98 -6.36
N LEU A 80 18.44 -18.82 -7.31
CA LEU A 80 18.26 -20.27 -7.09
C LEU A 80 19.57 -21.04 -7.13
N ALA A 81 20.55 -20.62 -7.93
CA ALA A 81 21.83 -21.30 -8.11
C ALA A 81 22.53 -21.71 -6.81
N PRO A 82 22.76 -20.80 -5.83
CA PRO A 82 23.41 -21.18 -4.57
C PRO A 82 22.55 -22.10 -3.68
N LEU A 83 21.24 -22.14 -3.90
CA LEU A 83 20.29 -22.96 -3.12
C LEU A 83 20.09 -24.36 -3.68
N ARG A 84 20.63 -24.63 -4.89
CA ARG A 84 20.34 -25.83 -5.66
C ARG A 84 20.57 -27.12 -4.88
N ALA A 85 21.73 -27.24 -4.24
CA ALA A 85 22.06 -28.44 -3.46
C ALA A 85 21.09 -28.67 -2.30
N GLY A 86 20.68 -27.61 -1.59
CA GLY A 86 19.71 -27.69 -0.50
C GLY A 86 18.30 -28.05 -0.98
N ILE A 87 17.89 -27.49 -2.13
CA ILE A 87 16.63 -27.83 -2.79
C ILE A 87 16.63 -29.32 -3.18
N ASP A 88 17.66 -29.79 -3.88
CA ASP A 88 17.75 -31.19 -4.32
C ASP A 88 17.75 -32.16 -3.13
N ALA A 89 18.48 -31.83 -2.05
CA ALA A 89 18.49 -32.64 -0.83
C ALA A 89 17.10 -32.73 -0.19
N LEU A 90 16.36 -31.61 -0.09
CA LEU A 90 15.01 -31.59 0.46
C LEU A 90 14.01 -32.37 -0.40
N LEU A 91 14.09 -32.25 -1.73
CA LEU A 91 13.22 -32.98 -2.66
C LEU A 91 13.51 -34.49 -2.65
N ALA A 92 14.75 -34.89 -2.34
CA ALA A 92 15.16 -36.28 -2.20
C ALA A 92 14.81 -36.90 -0.83
N ASP A 93 14.44 -36.10 0.17
CA ASP A 93 14.06 -36.63 1.49
C ASP A 93 12.79 -37.50 1.37
N PRO A 94 12.79 -38.74 1.91
CA PRO A 94 11.63 -39.64 1.84
C PRO A 94 10.35 -39.13 2.49
N HIS A 95 10.43 -38.10 3.35
CA HIS A 95 9.28 -37.49 4.01
C HIS A 95 8.69 -36.32 3.22
N THR A 96 9.34 -35.85 2.16
CA THR A 96 8.75 -34.90 1.21
C THR A 96 7.68 -35.61 0.38
N ASP A 97 6.53 -34.97 0.19
CA ASP A 97 5.43 -35.51 -0.62
C ASP A 97 5.94 -35.85 -2.04
N PRO A 98 5.86 -37.12 -2.49
CA PRO A 98 6.40 -37.56 -3.77
C PRO A 98 5.81 -36.79 -4.96
N ARG A 99 4.55 -36.37 -4.88
CA ARG A 99 3.90 -35.59 -5.95
C ARG A 99 4.51 -34.19 -6.06
N THR A 100 4.68 -33.52 -4.92
CA THR A 100 5.36 -32.22 -4.82
C THR A 100 6.81 -32.32 -5.31
N ALA A 101 7.52 -33.37 -4.93
CA ALA A 101 8.89 -33.59 -5.39
C ALA A 101 8.99 -33.83 -6.90
N ALA A 102 8.05 -34.58 -7.48
CA ALA A 102 8.01 -34.84 -8.92
C ALA A 102 7.79 -33.55 -9.73
N VAL A 103 6.80 -32.72 -9.38
CA VAL A 103 6.54 -31.46 -10.10
C VAL A 103 7.68 -30.45 -9.96
N ALA A 104 8.35 -30.41 -8.79
CA ALA A 104 9.54 -29.59 -8.59
C ALA A 104 10.68 -30.04 -9.51
N ARG A 105 10.97 -31.34 -9.56
CA ARG A 105 12.03 -31.89 -10.43
C ARG A 105 11.76 -31.64 -11.91
N ALA A 106 10.52 -31.82 -12.36
CA ALA A 106 10.13 -31.52 -13.74
C ALA A 106 10.36 -30.04 -14.09
N HIS A 107 9.96 -29.11 -13.21
CA HIS A 107 10.22 -27.68 -13.40
C HIS A 107 11.72 -27.39 -13.50
N LEU A 108 12.52 -27.98 -12.61
CA LEU A 108 13.97 -27.85 -12.60
C LEU A 108 14.67 -28.51 -13.81
N ALA A 109 13.99 -29.41 -14.52
CA ALA A 109 14.45 -30.04 -15.75
C ALA A 109 14.00 -29.28 -17.02
N GLY A 110 13.33 -28.14 -16.88
CA GLY A 110 12.88 -27.33 -18.01
C GLY A 110 11.44 -27.60 -18.47
N GLU A 111 10.62 -28.27 -17.65
CA GLU A 111 9.19 -28.47 -17.88
C GLU A 111 8.36 -27.58 -16.92
N PRO A 112 8.27 -26.26 -17.16
CA PRO A 112 7.71 -25.34 -16.20
C PRO A 112 6.19 -25.52 -16.08
N THR A 113 5.74 -25.81 -14.86
CA THR A 113 4.33 -25.72 -14.46
C THR A 113 4.20 -24.76 -13.27
N PRO A 114 3.03 -24.11 -13.06
CA PRO A 114 2.82 -23.26 -11.89
C PRO A 114 3.04 -24.02 -10.57
N ALA A 115 2.59 -25.27 -10.49
CA ALA A 115 2.78 -26.13 -9.32
C ALA A 115 4.26 -26.49 -9.10
N GLY A 116 5.01 -26.77 -10.16
CA GLY A 116 6.45 -27.03 -10.07
C GLY A 116 7.24 -25.79 -9.63
N ALA A 117 6.93 -24.63 -10.18
CA ALA A 117 7.51 -23.34 -9.77
C ALA A 117 7.23 -23.06 -8.29
N ALA A 118 6.00 -23.29 -7.84
CA ALA A 118 5.62 -23.19 -6.43
C ALA A 118 6.42 -24.13 -5.53
N ALA A 119 6.56 -25.40 -5.92
CA ALA A 119 7.31 -26.38 -5.13
C ALA A 119 8.80 -26.01 -5.00
N VAL A 120 9.41 -25.49 -6.07
CA VAL A 120 10.79 -24.97 -6.03
C VAL A 120 10.89 -23.73 -5.12
N ALA A 121 9.94 -22.80 -5.18
CA ALA A 121 9.92 -21.63 -4.29
C ALA A 121 9.74 -22.01 -2.81
N ALA A 122 8.92 -23.01 -2.51
CA ALA A 122 8.77 -23.55 -1.15
C ALA A 122 10.09 -24.15 -0.65
N ALA A 123 10.78 -24.93 -1.49
CA ALA A 123 12.09 -25.49 -1.16
C ALA A 123 13.17 -24.41 -0.98
N ALA A 124 13.18 -23.40 -1.86
CA ALA A 124 14.10 -22.27 -1.78
C ALA A 124 13.88 -21.45 -0.49
N SER A 125 12.62 -21.25 -0.07
CA SER A 125 12.28 -20.54 1.17
C SER A 125 12.89 -21.23 2.40
N HIS A 126 12.91 -22.56 2.40
CA HIS A 126 13.60 -23.33 3.44
C HIS A 126 15.12 -23.15 3.38
N ALA A 127 15.72 -23.40 2.21
CA ALA A 127 17.17 -23.40 2.03
C ALA A 127 17.82 -22.02 2.28
N TYR A 128 17.07 -20.95 2.02
CA TYR A 128 17.56 -19.58 2.10
C TYR A 128 17.48 -18.97 3.52
N GLY A 129 16.52 -19.40 4.34
CA GLY A 129 16.31 -18.88 5.69
C GLY A 129 15.71 -17.47 5.77
N TRP A 130 15.58 -16.95 7.01
CA TRP A 130 14.82 -15.73 7.32
C TRP A 130 15.57 -14.40 7.11
N GLY A 131 16.90 -14.44 6.93
CA GLY A 131 17.75 -13.24 7.00
C GLY A 131 17.63 -12.25 5.84
N ASN A 132 16.99 -12.62 4.72
CA ASN A 132 16.92 -11.76 3.53
C ASN A 132 15.70 -12.08 2.64
N ILE A 133 14.51 -12.06 3.25
CA ILE A 133 13.21 -12.35 2.62
C ILE A 133 13.02 -11.64 1.28
N ASP A 134 13.63 -10.47 1.07
CA ASP A 134 13.40 -9.67 -0.14
C ASP A 134 14.02 -10.25 -1.41
N ARG A 135 15.07 -11.08 -1.32
CA ARG A 135 15.69 -11.67 -2.53
C ARG A 135 14.80 -12.68 -3.23
N ILE A 136 13.90 -13.36 -2.50
CA ILE A 136 12.98 -14.33 -3.10
C ILE A 136 12.00 -13.67 -4.09
N ARG A 137 11.82 -12.33 -4.02
CA ARG A 137 11.01 -11.56 -4.96
C ARG A 137 11.53 -11.67 -6.40
N ALA A 138 12.81 -12.01 -6.60
CA ALA A 138 13.37 -12.27 -7.93
C ALA A 138 12.60 -13.38 -8.68
N LEU A 139 12.08 -14.38 -7.94
CA LEU A 139 11.26 -15.44 -8.53
C LEU A 139 9.99 -14.90 -9.17
N ALA A 140 9.34 -13.90 -8.56
CA ALA A 140 8.13 -13.30 -9.10
C ALA A 140 8.38 -12.65 -10.46
N ASP A 141 9.40 -11.78 -10.55
CA ASP A 141 9.73 -11.08 -11.79
C ASP A 141 10.25 -12.06 -12.86
N GLY A 142 10.98 -13.11 -12.46
CA GLY A 142 11.43 -14.18 -13.34
C GLY A 142 10.27 -14.99 -13.94
N TRP A 143 9.28 -15.38 -13.13
CA TRP A 143 8.09 -16.09 -13.63
C TRP A 143 7.26 -15.24 -14.59
N VAL A 144 7.06 -13.95 -14.27
CA VAL A 144 6.33 -13.04 -15.16
C VAL A 144 7.09 -12.87 -16.48
N ALA A 145 8.42 -12.72 -16.44
CA ALA A 145 9.24 -12.56 -17.64
C ALA A 145 9.26 -13.81 -18.52
N ALA A 146 9.34 -15.00 -17.91
CA ALA A 146 9.46 -16.26 -18.65
C ALA A 146 8.12 -16.81 -19.15
N HIS A 147 7.03 -16.59 -18.39
CA HIS A 147 5.76 -17.30 -18.60
C HIS A 147 4.51 -16.41 -18.52
N GLY A 148 4.68 -15.11 -18.28
CA GLY A 148 3.58 -14.16 -18.16
C GLY A 148 2.92 -14.12 -16.78
N VAL A 149 2.12 -13.07 -16.55
CA VAL A 149 1.53 -12.76 -15.23
C VAL A 149 0.51 -13.81 -14.78
N VAL A 150 -0.22 -14.44 -15.71
CA VAL A 150 -1.20 -15.49 -15.41
C VAL A 150 -0.51 -16.73 -14.83
N PHE A 151 0.63 -17.15 -15.41
CA PHE A 151 1.41 -18.26 -14.87
C PHE A 151 1.91 -17.93 -13.46
N ALA A 152 2.48 -16.75 -13.26
CA ALA A 152 3.00 -16.32 -11.97
C ALA A 152 1.91 -16.27 -10.89
N ALA A 153 0.73 -15.74 -11.23
CA ALA A 153 -0.43 -15.70 -10.35
C ALA A 153 -0.88 -17.10 -9.90
N ARG A 154 -0.95 -18.06 -10.83
CA ARG A 154 -1.25 -19.46 -10.49
C ARG A 154 -0.17 -20.07 -9.61
N ALA A 155 1.10 -19.80 -9.89
CA ALA A 155 2.22 -20.36 -9.13
C ALA A 155 2.19 -19.90 -7.67
N VAL A 156 1.90 -18.62 -7.40
CA VAL A 156 1.85 -18.14 -6.00
C VAL A 156 0.61 -18.63 -5.25
N VAL A 157 -0.50 -18.89 -5.95
CA VAL A 157 -1.66 -19.57 -5.36
C VAL A 157 -1.33 -21.03 -5.02
N GLU A 158 -0.67 -21.77 -5.92
CA GLU A 158 -0.19 -23.13 -5.61
C GLU A 158 0.78 -23.12 -4.42
N LEU A 159 1.68 -22.14 -4.34
CA LEU A 159 2.61 -21.99 -3.21
C LEU A 159 1.88 -21.84 -1.87
N SER A 160 0.75 -21.11 -1.84
CA SER A 160 -0.06 -20.96 -0.62
C SER A 160 -0.69 -22.26 -0.12
N GLY A 161 -0.81 -23.27 -1.00
CA GLY A 161 -1.32 -24.60 -0.67
C GLY A 161 -0.25 -25.56 -0.13
N LEU A 162 1.03 -25.17 -0.16
CA LEU A 162 2.14 -25.95 0.35
C LEU A 162 2.44 -25.57 1.81
N ALA A 163 3.08 -26.49 2.53
CA ALA A 163 3.64 -26.27 3.86
C ALA A 163 5.06 -26.82 3.90
N VAL A 164 5.93 -26.11 4.65
CA VAL A 164 7.29 -26.55 4.96
C VAL A 164 7.30 -26.84 6.45
N ASP A 165 7.26 -28.13 6.80
CA ASP A 165 7.29 -28.58 8.19
C ASP A 165 8.75 -28.75 8.61
N HIS A 166 9.18 -28.05 9.66
CA HIS A 166 10.54 -28.13 10.19
C HIS A 166 10.70 -29.21 11.27
N GLY A 167 9.64 -29.97 11.59
CA GLY A 167 9.62 -30.90 12.70
C GLY A 167 9.77 -30.20 14.06
N PRO A 168 9.86 -30.95 15.17
CA PRO A 168 10.12 -30.37 16.49
C PRO A 168 11.51 -29.73 16.54
N TYR A 169 11.59 -28.54 17.14
CA TYR A 169 12.83 -27.78 17.39
C TYR A 169 13.91 -28.67 18.08
N PRO A 170 15.22 -28.41 17.86
CA PRO A 170 16.28 -29.16 18.51
C PRO A 170 16.10 -29.22 20.05
N PRO A 171 16.39 -30.37 20.70
CA PRO A 171 17.32 -31.41 20.26
C PRO A 171 16.66 -32.65 19.59
N ARG A 172 15.37 -32.62 19.25
CA ARG A 172 14.62 -33.84 18.85
C ARG A 172 14.65 -34.18 17.35
N GLY A 173 15.77 -33.90 16.65
CA GLY A 173 16.00 -34.43 15.30
C GLY A 173 14.91 -34.12 14.25
N GLY A 174 14.26 -32.95 14.34
CA GLY A 174 13.25 -32.52 13.38
C GLY A 174 13.81 -32.54 11.95
N ARG A 175 13.17 -33.32 11.07
CA ARG A 175 13.45 -33.33 9.63
C ARG A 175 12.57 -32.32 8.93
N VAL A 176 13.13 -31.63 7.95
CA VAL A 176 12.39 -30.67 7.16
C VAL A 176 11.75 -31.37 5.96
N ARG A 177 10.47 -31.13 5.72
CA ARG A 177 9.71 -31.75 4.61
C ARG A 177 8.75 -30.76 3.98
N ILE A 178 8.44 -30.97 2.70
CA ILE A 178 7.42 -30.22 1.97
C ILE A 178 6.22 -31.13 1.69
N GLY A 179 5.02 -30.61 1.93
CA GLY A 179 3.78 -31.28 1.55
C GLY A 179 2.63 -30.30 1.39
N ARG A 180 1.44 -30.82 1.11
CA ARG A 180 0.22 -30.01 1.14
C ARG A 180 -0.12 -29.66 2.57
N HIS A 181 -0.62 -28.45 2.80
CA HIS A 181 -0.91 -28.03 4.16
C HIS A 181 -2.00 -28.87 4.83
N THR A 182 -3.00 -29.37 4.08
CA THR A 182 -4.05 -30.25 4.62
C THR A 182 -3.47 -31.47 5.34
N ASP A 183 -2.26 -31.87 4.97
CA ASP A 183 -1.62 -33.10 5.41
C ASP A 183 -0.59 -32.84 6.53
N LEU A 184 -0.29 -31.56 6.82
CA LEU A 184 0.77 -31.11 7.72
C LEU A 184 0.24 -30.19 8.84
N SER A 185 -0.97 -30.45 9.35
CA SER A 185 -1.79 -29.57 10.23
C SER A 185 -1.10 -28.95 11.47
N ALA A 186 0.05 -29.45 11.91
CA ALA A 186 0.83 -28.89 13.02
C ALA A 186 1.88 -27.85 12.60
N ALA A 187 2.23 -27.76 11.31
CA ALA A 187 3.16 -26.77 10.80
C ALA A 187 2.40 -25.47 10.51
N GLY A 188 2.65 -24.43 11.31
CA GLY A 188 2.23 -23.07 10.95
C GLY A 188 2.74 -22.67 9.56
N TRP A 189 2.27 -21.55 9.01
CA TRP A 189 2.72 -21.07 7.70
C TRP A 189 4.15 -20.52 7.76
N SER A 190 5.12 -21.41 7.92
CA SER A 190 6.53 -21.15 8.18
C SER A 190 7.22 -20.30 7.11
N HIS A 191 6.72 -20.31 5.88
CA HIS A 191 7.25 -19.49 4.79
C HIS A 191 6.34 -18.30 4.43
N HIS A 192 5.40 -17.91 5.32
CA HIS A 192 4.44 -16.83 5.06
C HIS A 192 5.11 -15.52 4.63
N ALA A 193 6.22 -15.13 5.25
CA ALA A 193 6.91 -13.90 4.90
C ALA A 193 7.53 -13.95 3.49
N HIS A 194 8.14 -15.10 3.12
CA HIS A 194 8.64 -15.33 1.77
C HIS A 194 7.50 -15.36 0.74
N TRP A 195 6.39 -16.04 1.06
CA TRP A 195 5.20 -16.05 0.23
C TRP A 195 4.66 -14.64 0.00
N LEU A 196 4.51 -13.83 1.06
CA LEU A 196 3.98 -12.48 0.97
C LEU A 196 4.87 -11.58 0.11
N ALA A 197 6.19 -11.75 0.18
CA ALA A 197 7.14 -11.02 -0.66
C ALA A 197 6.92 -11.33 -2.16
N VAL A 198 6.78 -12.61 -2.53
CA VAL A 198 6.49 -13.04 -3.90
C VAL A 198 5.10 -12.57 -4.34
N ALA A 199 4.08 -12.79 -3.49
CA ALA A 199 2.69 -12.47 -3.78
C ALA A 199 2.45 -10.97 -3.95
N ALA A 200 3.04 -10.12 -3.10
CA ALA A 200 2.94 -8.67 -3.23
C ALA A 200 3.54 -8.18 -4.55
N ARG A 201 4.64 -8.80 -5.01
CA ARG A 201 5.25 -8.48 -6.30
C ARG A 201 4.37 -8.89 -7.47
N ILE A 202 3.80 -10.10 -7.44
CA ILE A 202 2.86 -10.57 -8.47
C ILE A 202 1.58 -9.73 -8.51
N ARG A 203 1.06 -9.35 -7.34
CA ARG A 203 -0.10 -8.46 -7.24
C ARG A 203 0.20 -7.08 -7.86
N ALA A 204 1.42 -6.57 -7.70
CA ALA A 204 1.83 -5.33 -8.36
C ALA A 204 1.85 -5.48 -9.90
N HIS A 205 2.30 -6.63 -10.43
CA HIS A 205 2.15 -6.95 -11.86
C HIS A 205 0.69 -7.04 -12.31
N LEU A 206 -0.18 -7.72 -11.55
CA LEU A 206 -1.61 -7.80 -11.85
C LEU A 206 -2.32 -6.43 -11.80
N ALA A 207 -1.89 -5.54 -10.91
CA ALA A 207 -2.43 -4.19 -10.82
C ALA A 207 -2.06 -3.31 -12.03
N ALA A 208 -0.90 -3.57 -12.65
CA ALA A 208 -0.42 -2.88 -13.85
C ALA A 208 -0.70 -3.64 -15.15
N ALA A 209 -1.30 -4.83 -15.07
CA ALA A 209 -1.57 -5.69 -16.22
C ALA A 209 -2.62 -5.07 -17.15
N THR A 210 -2.58 -5.50 -18.42
CA THR A 210 -3.63 -5.15 -19.38
C THR A 210 -4.97 -5.74 -18.94
N ASP A 211 -6.07 -5.17 -19.45
CA ASP A 211 -7.41 -5.68 -19.16
C ASP A 211 -7.57 -7.14 -19.59
N ALA A 212 -6.98 -7.52 -20.73
CA ALA A 212 -6.98 -8.88 -21.23
C ALA A 212 -6.24 -9.85 -20.29
N ASP A 213 -5.03 -9.49 -19.85
CA ASP A 213 -4.25 -10.31 -18.91
C ASP A 213 -4.92 -10.41 -17.55
N HIS A 214 -5.57 -9.32 -17.10
CA HIS A 214 -6.30 -9.31 -15.84
C HIS A 214 -7.51 -10.24 -15.89
N VAL A 215 -8.32 -10.19 -16.96
CA VAL A 215 -9.45 -11.12 -17.15
C VAL A 215 -8.94 -12.56 -17.22
N ALA A 216 -7.89 -12.83 -17.99
CA ALA A 216 -7.29 -14.17 -18.07
C ALA A 216 -6.78 -14.67 -16.70
N ALA A 217 -6.22 -13.79 -15.87
CA ALA A 217 -5.82 -14.12 -14.52
C ALA A 217 -7.03 -14.42 -13.61
N VAL A 218 -8.11 -13.64 -13.70
CA VAL A 218 -9.36 -13.90 -12.97
C VAL A 218 -9.92 -15.28 -13.33
N ASP A 219 -10.04 -15.59 -14.62
CA ASP A 219 -10.57 -16.87 -15.10
C ASP A 219 -9.70 -18.04 -14.65
N ALA A 220 -8.37 -17.92 -14.79
CA ALA A 220 -7.44 -18.96 -14.39
C ALA A 220 -7.39 -19.19 -12.87
N LEU A 221 -7.58 -18.14 -12.06
CA LEU A 221 -7.62 -18.25 -10.61
C LEU A 221 -8.98 -18.72 -10.10
N ALA A 222 -10.08 -18.46 -10.83
CA ALA A 222 -11.40 -18.98 -10.49
C ALA A 222 -11.40 -20.52 -10.40
N THR A 223 -10.69 -21.21 -11.29
CA THR A 223 -10.59 -22.69 -11.27
C THR A 223 -9.86 -23.22 -10.03
N LEU A 224 -9.01 -22.41 -9.41
CA LEU A 224 -8.24 -22.78 -8.20
C LEU A 224 -9.02 -22.52 -6.90
N ARG A 225 -10.20 -21.89 -6.97
CA ARG A 225 -11.03 -21.63 -5.79
C ARG A 225 -11.62 -22.89 -5.16
N ALA A 226 -11.68 -24.01 -5.91
CA ALA A 226 -12.05 -25.32 -5.36
C ALA A 226 -10.98 -25.90 -4.41
N GLY A 227 -9.82 -25.25 -4.30
CA GLY A 227 -8.73 -25.64 -3.40
C GLY A 227 -8.98 -25.29 -1.92
N SER A 228 -7.88 -25.30 -1.17
CA SER A 228 -7.86 -25.04 0.27
C SER A 228 -8.27 -23.60 0.64
N ALA A 229 -8.61 -23.36 1.91
CA ALA A 229 -8.92 -22.02 2.41
C ALA A 229 -7.79 -21.01 2.16
N ARG A 230 -6.52 -21.43 2.29
CA ARG A 230 -5.37 -20.56 1.98
C ARG A 230 -5.29 -20.19 0.52
N GLN A 231 -5.58 -21.12 -0.39
CA GLN A 231 -5.62 -20.82 -1.81
C GLN A 231 -6.72 -19.82 -2.14
N ARG A 232 -7.92 -19.98 -1.56
CA ARG A 232 -9.02 -19.02 -1.75
C ARG A 232 -8.67 -17.62 -1.24
N VAL A 233 -8.05 -17.52 -0.07
CA VAL A 233 -7.60 -16.23 0.47
C VAL A 233 -6.42 -15.65 -0.30
N ALA A 234 -5.48 -16.48 -0.78
CA ALA A 234 -4.41 -16.05 -1.68
C ALA A 234 -4.98 -15.47 -2.99
N ILE A 235 -6.03 -16.06 -3.53
CA ILE A 235 -6.74 -15.53 -4.70
C ILE A 235 -7.36 -14.17 -4.39
N CYS A 236 -8.04 -14.03 -3.24
CA CYS A 236 -8.60 -12.74 -2.80
C CYS A 236 -7.51 -11.68 -2.59
N PHE A 237 -6.35 -12.08 -2.06
CA PHE A 237 -5.19 -11.21 -1.93
C PHE A 237 -4.72 -10.69 -3.30
N LEU A 238 -4.59 -11.55 -4.32
CA LEU A 238 -4.14 -11.16 -5.66
C LEU A 238 -5.18 -10.36 -6.44
N LEU A 239 -6.46 -10.66 -6.24
CA LEU A 239 -7.60 -10.09 -6.97
C LEU A 239 -8.57 -9.38 -6.02
N PRO A 240 -8.14 -8.31 -5.33
CA PRO A 240 -8.98 -7.61 -4.34
C PRO A 240 -10.21 -6.95 -4.95
N THR A 241 -10.26 -6.80 -6.28
CA THR A 241 -11.42 -6.26 -7.02
C THR A 241 -12.55 -7.27 -7.21
N GLN A 242 -12.31 -8.56 -6.95
CA GLN A 242 -13.34 -9.60 -6.96
C GLN A 242 -14.07 -9.61 -5.62
N THR A 243 -14.84 -8.54 -5.37
CA THR A 243 -15.40 -8.22 -4.04
C THR A 243 -16.28 -9.33 -3.48
N ASP A 244 -17.04 -10.02 -4.32
CA ASP A 244 -17.90 -11.15 -3.89
C ASP A 244 -17.08 -12.31 -3.31
N TRP A 245 -15.88 -12.53 -3.85
CA TRP A 245 -14.96 -13.57 -3.35
C TRP A 245 -14.36 -13.14 -2.02
N VAL A 246 -13.93 -11.88 -1.91
CA VAL A 246 -13.42 -11.30 -0.66
C VAL A 246 -14.48 -11.38 0.44
N ASP A 247 -15.71 -10.97 0.12
CA ASP A 247 -16.87 -11.03 1.01
C ASP A 247 -17.14 -12.45 1.53
N GLN A 248 -17.08 -13.45 0.66
CA GLN A 248 -17.25 -14.84 1.03
C GLN A 248 -16.17 -15.30 2.01
N GLU A 249 -14.91 -15.00 1.74
CA GLU A 249 -13.81 -15.43 2.62
C GLU A 249 -13.76 -14.63 3.94
N CYS A 250 -14.15 -13.35 3.96
CA CYS A 250 -14.34 -12.58 5.19
C CYS A 250 -15.38 -13.24 6.12
N ARG A 251 -16.51 -13.72 5.57
CA ARG A 251 -17.53 -14.44 6.36
C ARG A 251 -17.07 -15.83 6.81
N ALA A 252 -16.19 -16.49 6.04
CA ALA A 252 -15.68 -17.82 6.36
C ALA A 252 -14.50 -17.80 7.34
N LEU A 253 -13.79 -16.68 7.48
CA LEU A 253 -12.58 -16.55 8.30
C LEU A 253 -12.74 -17.04 9.75
N PRO A 254 -13.84 -16.75 10.48
CA PRO A 254 -14.01 -17.20 11.85
C PRO A 254 -13.92 -18.72 12.05
N ALA A 255 -14.22 -19.51 11.02
CA ALA A 255 -14.13 -20.97 11.09
C ALA A 255 -12.70 -21.51 10.92
N THR A 256 -11.73 -20.68 10.53
CA THR A 256 -10.36 -21.13 10.19
C THR A 256 -9.39 -21.08 11.36
N SER A 257 -9.60 -20.19 12.33
CA SER A 257 -8.67 -19.88 13.43
C SER A 257 -7.22 -19.62 13.00
N ASP A 258 -6.98 -19.25 11.73
CA ASP A 258 -5.65 -19.01 11.17
C ASP A 258 -5.41 -17.50 10.98
N TYR A 259 -4.65 -16.91 11.90
CA TYR A 259 -4.30 -15.48 11.86
C TYR A 259 -3.49 -15.08 10.62
N ALA A 260 -2.73 -16.00 10.01
CA ALA A 260 -1.98 -15.70 8.79
C ALA A 260 -2.93 -15.52 7.60
N VAL A 261 -4.04 -16.27 7.57
CA VAL A 261 -5.13 -16.09 6.61
C VAL A 261 -5.82 -14.74 6.83
N GLY A 262 -6.09 -14.36 8.08
CA GLY A 262 -6.64 -13.04 8.41
C GLY A 262 -5.75 -11.90 7.92
N GLY A 263 -4.42 -12.00 8.10
CA GLY A 263 -3.46 -11.01 7.62
C GLY A 263 -3.44 -10.84 6.09
N LEU A 264 -3.78 -11.87 5.33
CA LEU A 264 -3.93 -11.75 3.87
C LEU A 264 -5.22 -11.05 3.47
N LEU A 265 -6.34 -11.42 4.10
CA LEU A 265 -7.62 -10.76 3.85
C LEU A 265 -7.54 -9.28 4.18
N TRP A 266 -6.79 -8.89 5.21
CA TRP A 266 -6.50 -7.49 5.51
C TRP A 266 -5.98 -6.71 4.29
N CYS A 267 -5.13 -7.32 3.46
CA CYS A 267 -4.60 -6.67 2.27
C CYS A 267 -5.60 -6.67 1.10
N ALA A 268 -6.64 -7.49 1.16
CA ALA A 268 -7.66 -7.66 0.13
C ALA A 268 -8.88 -6.78 0.34
N ILE A 269 -9.26 -6.49 1.59
CA ILE A 269 -10.47 -5.74 1.90
C ILE A 269 -10.48 -4.34 1.27
N GLY A 270 -11.69 -3.89 0.95
CA GLY A 270 -11.99 -2.58 0.36
C GLY A 270 -13.19 -1.88 0.97
N SER A 271 -13.73 -2.37 2.09
CA SER A 271 -14.86 -1.73 2.77
C SER A 271 -14.83 -1.91 4.29
N LEU A 272 -15.50 -1.01 5.01
CA LEU A 272 -15.69 -1.14 6.46
C LEU A 272 -16.44 -2.43 6.87
N PRO A 273 -17.54 -2.85 6.21
CA PRO A 273 -18.19 -4.11 6.54
C PRO A 273 -17.26 -5.32 6.46
N GLN A 274 -16.36 -5.37 5.48
CA GLN A 274 -15.35 -6.43 5.39
C GLN A 274 -14.32 -6.36 6.51
N LEU A 275 -13.87 -5.15 6.89
CA LEU A 275 -12.98 -4.95 8.04
C LEU A 275 -13.61 -5.46 9.33
N ASP A 276 -14.88 -5.13 9.57
CA ASP A 276 -15.60 -5.52 10.78
C ASP A 276 -15.73 -7.05 10.90
N LEU A 277 -15.92 -7.76 9.79
CA LEU A 277 -15.97 -9.23 9.77
C LEU A 277 -14.63 -9.88 10.17
N ILE A 278 -13.50 -9.24 9.88
CA ILE A 278 -12.17 -9.84 10.09
C ILE A 278 -11.42 -9.27 11.30
N ALA A 279 -11.86 -8.16 11.89
CA ALA A 279 -11.10 -7.39 12.89
C ALA A 279 -10.65 -8.24 14.10
N GLU A 280 -11.50 -9.15 14.57
CA GLU A 280 -11.19 -10.05 15.71
C GLU A 280 -10.26 -11.21 15.33
N HIS A 281 -10.10 -11.48 14.04
CA HIS A 281 -9.36 -12.61 13.48
C HIS A 281 -8.02 -12.17 12.87
N VAL A 282 -7.69 -10.90 13.02
CA VAL A 282 -6.43 -10.30 12.61
C VAL A 282 -5.67 -9.86 13.86
N ARG A 283 -4.36 -10.12 13.89
CA ARG A 283 -3.49 -9.59 14.94
C ARG A 283 -3.29 -8.09 14.71
N THR A 284 -4.28 -7.29 15.12
CA THR A 284 -4.29 -5.83 14.90
C THR A 284 -3.02 -5.18 15.44
N TRP A 285 -2.56 -5.59 16.62
CA TRP A 285 -1.29 -5.12 17.20
C TRP A 285 -0.09 -5.35 16.27
N TRP A 286 -0.06 -6.44 15.49
CA TRP A 286 1.01 -6.73 14.54
C TRP A 286 0.83 -5.93 13.25
N VAL A 287 -0.42 -5.79 12.80
CA VAL A 287 -0.74 -5.08 11.56
C VAL A 287 -0.40 -3.59 11.62
N ILE A 288 -0.79 -2.91 12.71
CA ILE A 288 -0.50 -1.48 12.88
C ILE A 288 1.01 -1.20 13.02
N GLN A 289 1.81 -2.24 13.24
CA GLN A 289 3.27 -2.16 13.30
C GLN A 289 3.94 -2.06 11.94
N HIS A 290 3.20 -2.38 10.86
CA HIS A 290 3.75 -2.43 9.51
C HIS A 290 3.12 -1.35 8.64
N GLN A 291 3.94 -0.38 8.21
CA GLN A 291 3.51 0.72 7.35
C GLN A 291 2.82 0.23 6.06
N SER A 292 3.32 -0.85 5.46
CA SER A 292 2.73 -1.44 4.24
C SER A 292 1.29 -1.89 4.45
N LEU A 293 0.95 -2.44 5.61
CA LEU A 293 -0.40 -2.97 5.89
C LEU A 293 -1.39 -1.85 6.21
N VAL A 294 -0.96 -0.84 6.97
CA VAL A 294 -1.77 0.36 7.25
C VAL A 294 -2.07 1.11 5.95
N THR A 295 -1.04 1.37 5.13
CA THR A 295 -1.22 2.08 3.86
C THR A 295 -2.08 1.31 2.87
N THR A 296 -1.95 -0.01 2.81
CA THR A 296 -2.76 -0.86 1.92
C THR A 296 -4.24 -0.88 2.30
N VAL A 297 -4.58 -0.90 3.59
CA VAL A 297 -6.00 -0.85 4.01
C VAL A 297 -6.60 0.54 3.84
N VAL A 298 -5.83 1.60 4.07
CA VAL A 298 -6.24 2.99 3.85
C VAL A 298 -6.52 3.25 2.36
N ASP A 299 -5.68 2.73 1.46
CA ASP A 299 -5.95 2.76 0.02
C ASP A 299 -7.21 1.97 -0.38
N GLY A 300 -7.47 0.85 0.30
CA GLY A 300 -8.61 -0.01 0.00
C GLY A 300 -9.95 0.53 0.44
N ILE A 301 -10.05 0.97 1.70
CA ILE A 301 -11.30 1.43 2.31
C ILE A 301 -11.50 2.93 2.07
N GLY A 302 -10.41 3.67 1.91
CA GLY A 302 -10.45 5.12 1.80
C GLY A 302 -10.88 5.80 3.10
N PRO A 303 -11.49 6.99 3.02
CA PRO A 303 -11.76 7.82 4.19
C PRO A 303 -12.67 7.22 5.24
N ALA A 304 -13.49 6.23 4.87
CA ALA A 304 -14.39 5.54 5.80
C ALA A 304 -13.65 4.82 6.93
N ILE A 305 -12.35 4.51 6.78
CA ILE A 305 -11.57 3.86 7.83
C ILE A 305 -11.24 4.76 9.05
N ALA A 306 -11.50 6.07 8.96
CA ALA A 306 -11.07 7.04 9.98
C ALA A 306 -11.45 6.65 11.43
N PRO A 307 -12.68 6.22 11.74
CA PRO A 307 -13.05 5.82 13.10
C PRO A 307 -12.19 4.66 13.63
N ARG A 308 -11.90 3.67 12.78
CA ARG A 308 -11.09 2.50 13.16
C ARG A 308 -9.63 2.86 13.43
N LEU A 309 -9.06 3.78 12.66
CA LEU A 309 -7.71 4.29 12.93
C LEU A 309 -7.63 5.00 14.28
N ALA A 310 -8.64 5.81 14.61
CA ALA A 310 -8.73 6.49 15.89
C ALA A 310 -8.93 5.49 17.06
N ASP A 311 -9.79 4.48 16.88
CA ASP A 311 -9.98 3.40 17.85
C ASP A 311 -8.68 2.65 18.15
N TRP A 312 -7.85 2.38 17.12
CA TRP A 312 -6.56 1.70 17.30
C TRP A 312 -5.51 2.59 17.95
N PHE A 313 -5.55 3.89 17.68
CA PHE A 313 -4.64 4.86 18.29
C PHE A 313 -4.82 4.91 19.82
N ASP A 314 -6.05 4.75 20.29
CA ASP A 314 -6.39 4.76 21.72
C ASP A 314 -6.06 3.46 22.46
N ARG A 315 -5.56 2.41 21.76
CA ARG A 315 -5.25 1.12 22.40
C ARG A 315 -3.87 1.14 23.05
N ASP A 316 -3.76 0.44 24.19
CA ASP A 316 -2.52 0.35 24.98
C ASP A 316 -1.37 -0.38 24.26
N TYR A 317 -1.68 -1.26 23.30
CA TYR A 317 -0.67 -2.00 22.54
C TYR A 317 -0.06 -1.20 21.38
N ALA A 318 -0.56 0.01 21.08
CA ALA A 318 0.02 0.88 20.08
C ALA A 318 1.21 1.63 20.68
N ASP A 319 2.43 1.25 20.29
CA ASP A 319 3.62 2.00 20.67
C ASP A 319 3.66 3.38 20.00
N ALA A 320 4.67 4.16 20.36
CA ALA A 320 4.84 5.51 19.85
C ALA A 320 4.86 5.57 18.31
N ASP A 321 5.54 4.65 17.66
CA ASP A 321 5.68 4.63 16.21
C ASP A 321 4.39 4.17 15.54
N ALA A 322 3.69 3.18 16.09
CA ALA A 322 2.35 2.78 15.67
C ALA A 322 1.36 3.93 15.77
N ARG A 323 1.36 4.67 16.89
CA ARG A 323 0.55 5.87 17.06
C ARG A 323 0.86 6.93 16.01
N GLN A 324 2.14 7.15 15.70
CA GLN A 324 2.53 8.08 14.62
C GLN A 324 2.02 7.62 13.26
N ARG A 325 2.16 6.33 12.91
CA ARG A 325 1.65 5.78 11.64
C ARG A 325 0.14 5.93 11.51
N LEU A 326 -0.61 5.73 12.59
CA LEU A 326 -2.07 5.92 12.63
C LEU A 326 -2.47 7.39 12.49
N LEU A 327 -1.73 8.30 13.12
CA LEU A 327 -1.92 9.74 12.95
C LEU A 327 -1.63 10.20 11.52
N ASP A 328 -0.54 9.72 10.92
CA ASP A 328 -0.21 9.99 9.53
C ASP A 328 -1.31 9.45 8.60
N ALA A 329 -1.88 8.28 8.91
CA ALA A 329 -3.04 7.70 8.26
C ALA A 329 -4.29 8.61 8.34
N LEU A 330 -4.60 9.15 9.51
CA LEU A 330 -5.72 10.09 9.69
C LEU A 330 -5.50 11.42 8.98
N ALA A 331 -4.25 11.93 8.98
CA ALA A 331 -3.92 13.24 8.43
C ALA A 331 -4.05 13.34 6.90
N VAL A 332 -4.11 12.21 6.18
CA VAL A 332 -4.28 12.19 4.72
C VAL A 332 -5.73 12.04 4.27
N LEU A 333 -6.66 11.76 5.19
CA LEU A 333 -8.06 11.51 4.86
C LEU A 333 -8.79 12.85 4.67
N PRO A 334 -9.38 13.10 3.48
CA PRO A 334 -10.07 14.36 3.15
C PRO A 334 -11.47 14.44 3.75
N THR A 335 -11.62 14.22 5.06
CA THR A 335 -12.94 14.27 5.72
C THR A 335 -12.92 15.14 6.97
N ASP A 336 -14.06 15.80 7.23
CA ASP A 336 -14.25 16.52 8.49
C ASP A 336 -14.16 15.56 9.69
N GLU A 337 -14.63 14.32 9.54
CA GLU A 337 -14.56 13.28 10.58
C GLU A 337 -13.11 12.96 10.97
N ALA A 338 -12.21 12.72 10.01
CA ALA A 338 -10.81 12.41 10.30
C ALA A 338 -10.08 13.55 11.03
N LEU A 339 -10.39 14.80 10.69
CA LEU A 339 -9.82 15.95 11.40
C LEU A 339 -10.44 16.11 12.80
N ARG A 340 -11.76 15.94 12.95
CA ARG A 340 -12.42 15.97 14.27
C ARG A 340 -11.90 14.91 15.22
N LEU A 341 -11.70 13.67 14.75
CA LEU A 341 -11.13 12.58 15.55
C LEU A 341 -9.75 12.92 16.11
N GLN A 342 -8.93 13.67 15.38
CA GLN A 342 -7.66 14.20 15.90
C GLN A 342 -7.88 15.38 16.86
N LEU A 343 -8.81 16.28 16.56
CA LEU A 343 -9.13 17.42 17.43
C LEU A 343 -9.61 16.98 18.83
N ASP A 344 -10.38 15.89 18.89
CA ASP A 344 -10.87 15.27 20.13
C ASP A 344 -9.74 14.71 21.01
N ARG A 345 -8.53 14.57 20.45
CA ARG A 345 -7.33 14.02 21.09
C ARG A 345 -6.17 15.03 21.14
N LEU A 346 -6.43 16.33 20.97
CA LEU A 346 -5.40 17.38 20.92
C LEU A 346 -4.50 17.47 22.16
N ASP A 347 -4.97 16.98 23.29
CA ASP A 347 -4.24 16.88 24.56
C ASP A 347 -3.21 15.74 24.57
N GLN A 348 -3.25 14.84 23.59
CA GLN A 348 -2.31 13.73 23.51
C GLN A 348 -1.00 14.11 22.78
N PRO A 349 0.13 13.48 23.15
CA PRO A 349 1.39 13.69 22.43
C PRO A 349 1.27 13.41 20.93
N ARG A 350 2.03 14.14 20.11
CA ARG A 350 2.09 14.02 18.64
C ARG A 350 0.83 14.47 17.89
N VAL A 351 -0.34 14.50 18.52
CA VAL A 351 -1.61 14.90 17.87
C VAL A 351 -1.59 16.34 17.36
N PRO A 352 -1.11 17.37 18.11
CA PRO A 352 -1.03 18.73 17.56
C PRO A 352 -0.20 18.84 16.28
N ALA A 353 0.92 18.11 16.19
CA ALA A 353 1.76 18.09 15.00
C ALA A 353 1.06 17.40 13.81
N SER A 354 0.30 16.32 14.08
CA SER A 354 -0.53 15.66 13.08
C SER A 354 -1.65 16.56 12.56
N VAL A 355 -2.35 17.28 13.45
CA VAL A 355 -3.39 18.26 13.08
C VAL A 355 -2.80 19.36 12.19
N GLN A 356 -1.59 19.85 12.49
CA GLN A 356 -0.90 20.80 11.61
C GLN A 356 -0.60 20.21 10.24
N ALA A 357 -0.19 18.93 10.16
CA ALA A 357 0.04 18.26 8.89
C ALA A 357 -1.24 18.11 8.06
N ALA A 358 -2.34 17.71 8.69
CA ALA A 358 -3.66 17.66 8.07
C ALA A 358 -4.12 19.06 7.62
N ALA A 359 -3.89 20.10 8.44
CA ALA A 359 -4.29 21.47 8.13
C ALA A 359 -3.55 22.06 6.91
N ARG A 360 -2.28 21.69 6.71
CA ARG A 360 -1.55 22.06 5.48
C ARG A 360 -2.13 21.40 4.23
N ARG A 361 -2.72 20.21 4.37
CA ARG A 361 -3.31 19.46 3.24
C ARG A 361 -4.75 19.89 2.95
N PHE A 362 -5.50 20.27 3.99
CA PHE A 362 -6.91 20.66 3.92
C PHE A 362 -7.14 22.04 4.57
N PRO A 363 -6.58 23.12 4.00
CA PRO A 363 -6.51 24.41 4.69
C PRO A 363 -7.88 25.08 4.94
N VAL A 364 -8.86 24.96 4.06
CA VAL A 364 -10.23 25.50 4.23
C VAL A 364 -10.96 24.70 5.31
N ARG A 365 -10.89 23.36 5.25
CA ARG A 365 -11.45 22.47 6.27
C ARG A 365 -10.86 22.74 7.65
N ALA A 366 -9.55 22.98 7.72
CA ALA A 366 -8.87 23.27 8.97
C ALA A 366 -9.31 24.59 9.60
N VAL A 367 -9.52 25.65 8.83
CA VAL A 367 -10.08 26.91 9.36
C VAL A 367 -11.45 26.65 10.00
N ARG A 368 -12.34 25.93 9.31
CA ARG A 368 -13.66 25.56 9.83
C ARG A 368 -13.57 24.79 11.14
N LEU A 369 -12.83 23.68 11.16
CA LEU A 369 -12.85 22.77 12.31
C LEU A 369 -12.03 23.28 13.50
N LEU A 370 -10.91 23.98 13.27
CA LEU A 370 -10.16 24.61 14.37
C LEU A 370 -10.94 25.76 15.02
N ALA A 371 -11.70 26.54 14.24
CA ALA A 371 -12.51 27.63 14.78
C ALA A 371 -13.67 27.15 15.65
N GLU A 372 -14.28 26.02 15.30
CA GLU A 372 -15.26 25.34 16.15
C GLU A 372 -14.60 24.75 17.40
N ALA A 373 -13.50 24.00 17.25
CA ALA A 373 -12.79 23.37 18.38
C ALA A 373 -12.22 24.38 19.39
N ALA A 374 -11.79 25.56 18.92
CA ALA A 374 -11.33 26.66 19.78
C ALA A 374 -12.44 27.23 20.69
N GLY A 375 -13.70 26.96 20.39
CA GLY A 375 -14.85 27.32 21.23
C GLY A 375 -15.26 26.27 22.27
N GLY A 376 -14.61 25.11 22.28
CA GLY A 376 -14.98 23.97 23.12
C GLY A 376 -14.43 24.03 24.54
N ALA A 377 -14.33 22.85 25.17
CA ALA A 377 -13.82 22.72 26.54
C ALA A 377 -12.30 22.93 26.62
N ALA A 378 -11.84 23.62 27.67
CA ALA A 378 -10.43 23.59 28.06
C ALA A 378 -10.04 22.18 28.53
N PRO A 379 -8.80 21.70 28.32
CA PRO A 379 -7.62 22.38 27.77
C PRO A 379 -7.48 22.34 26.24
N ARG A 380 -8.19 21.45 25.53
CA ARG A 380 -8.08 21.26 24.07
C ARG A 380 -8.41 22.52 23.28
N ALA A 381 -9.39 23.29 23.73
CA ALA A 381 -9.77 24.55 23.11
C ALA A 381 -8.63 25.57 23.01
N ARG A 382 -7.71 25.62 24.00
CA ARG A 382 -6.55 26.53 23.95
C ARG A 382 -5.58 26.13 22.85
N THR A 383 -5.22 24.85 22.80
CA THR A 383 -4.35 24.31 21.74
C THR A 383 -4.98 24.50 20.36
N ALA A 384 -6.29 24.26 20.21
CA ALA A 384 -7.01 24.53 18.98
C ALA A 384 -6.98 26.02 18.58
N ALA A 385 -7.11 26.94 19.54
CA ALA A 385 -7.02 28.38 19.29
C ALA A 385 -5.62 28.82 18.84
N ASP A 386 -4.56 28.25 19.42
CA ASP A 386 -3.17 28.54 19.02
C ASP A 386 -2.88 28.00 17.60
N LEU A 387 -3.34 26.79 17.30
CA LEU A 387 -3.27 26.20 15.96
C LEU A 387 -4.07 27.02 14.95
N LEU A 388 -5.27 27.48 15.30
CA LEU A 388 -6.10 28.35 14.47
C LEU A 388 -5.37 29.65 14.15
N ARG A 389 -4.75 30.28 15.17
CA ARG A 389 -3.99 31.54 15.00
C ARG A 389 -2.85 31.36 14.00
N ALA A 390 -2.05 30.32 14.18
CA ALA A 390 -0.96 30.01 13.26
C ALA A 390 -1.48 29.72 11.84
N HIS A 391 -2.56 28.95 11.72
CA HIS A 391 -3.11 28.53 10.43
C HIS A 391 -3.74 29.68 9.63
N VAL A 392 -4.52 30.54 10.28
CA VAL A 392 -5.15 31.73 9.65
C VAL A 392 -4.08 32.68 9.12
N SER A 393 -3.03 32.94 9.91
CA SER A 393 -1.91 33.79 9.48
C SER A 393 -1.15 33.22 8.28
N ALA A 394 -0.98 31.89 8.22
CA ALA A 394 -0.25 31.23 7.13
C ALA A 394 -1.10 31.02 5.85
N HIS A 395 -2.44 30.99 5.95
CA HIS A 395 -3.33 30.64 4.83
C HIS A 395 -4.47 31.66 4.63
N PRO A 396 -4.18 32.93 4.26
CA PRO A 396 -5.18 33.98 4.13
C PRO A 396 -6.24 33.66 3.06
N ALA A 397 -5.85 33.05 1.93
CA ALA A 397 -6.79 32.67 0.87
C ALA A 397 -7.77 31.58 1.32
N ALA A 398 -7.29 30.56 2.03
CA ALA A 398 -8.14 29.50 2.58
C ALA A 398 -9.07 30.04 3.68
N THR A 399 -8.57 30.96 4.50
CA THR A 399 -9.37 31.68 5.49
C THR A 399 -10.51 32.43 4.83
N ALA A 400 -10.23 33.22 3.79
CA ALA A 400 -11.27 33.94 3.06
C ALA A 400 -12.31 33.00 2.44
N ALA A 401 -11.87 31.86 1.89
CA ALA A 401 -12.77 30.85 1.33
C ALA A 401 -13.65 30.16 2.38
N ALA A 402 -13.16 29.99 3.61
CA ALA A 402 -13.91 29.34 4.69
C ALA A 402 -15.00 30.24 5.31
N LEU A 403 -14.78 31.57 5.39
CA LEU A 403 -15.64 32.53 6.10
C LEU A 403 -17.16 32.41 5.82
N PRO A 404 -17.62 32.21 4.57
CA PRO A 404 -19.05 32.09 4.28
C PRO A 404 -19.70 30.86 4.95
N ALA A 405 -18.95 29.77 5.11
CA ALA A 405 -19.44 28.50 5.63
C ALA A 405 -19.31 28.37 7.17
N LEU A 406 -18.72 29.35 7.85
CA LEU A 406 -18.57 29.33 9.31
C LEU A 406 -19.87 29.67 10.04
N SER A 407 -20.05 29.06 11.22
CA SER A 407 -21.04 29.52 12.20
C SER A 407 -20.73 30.96 12.65
N GLY A 408 -21.72 31.65 13.23
CA GLY A 408 -21.52 33.03 13.71
C GLY A 408 -20.37 33.15 14.70
N ASP A 409 -20.24 32.20 15.62
CA ASP A 409 -19.21 32.19 16.66
C ASP A 409 -17.83 31.86 16.09
N ALA A 410 -17.73 30.83 15.24
CA ALA A 410 -16.49 30.50 14.55
C ALA A 410 -16.02 31.66 13.64
N ARG A 411 -16.94 32.33 12.94
CA ARG A 411 -16.63 33.51 12.11
C ARG A 411 -16.05 34.65 12.95
N ARG A 412 -16.62 34.95 14.13
CA ARG A 412 -16.09 35.98 15.03
C ARG A 412 -14.67 35.64 15.48
N ARG A 413 -14.39 34.38 15.86
CA ARG A 413 -13.04 33.94 16.24
C ARG A 413 -12.03 34.07 15.10
N VAL A 414 -12.37 33.60 13.91
CA VAL A 414 -11.50 33.70 12.72
C VAL A 414 -11.23 35.16 12.36
N THR A 415 -12.26 36.02 12.41
CA THR A 415 -12.13 37.45 12.13
C THR A 415 -11.24 38.14 13.17
N ALA A 416 -11.44 37.88 14.46
CA ALA A 416 -10.61 38.43 15.53
C ALA A 416 -9.12 38.02 15.42
N VAL A 417 -8.85 36.79 14.98
CA VAL A 417 -7.49 36.30 14.70
C VAL A 417 -6.89 37.03 13.49
N ARG A 418 -7.65 37.16 12.39
CA ARG A 418 -7.20 37.80 11.15
C ARG A 418 -6.90 39.29 11.34
N ASP A 419 -7.78 39.98 12.07
CA ASP A 419 -7.72 41.43 12.27
C ASP A 419 -6.74 41.81 13.40
N GLY A 420 -6.02 40.82 13.96
CA GLY A 420 -4.89 41.05 14.86
C GLY A 420 -5.31 41.60 16.21
N GLY A 421 -6.34 41.03 16.85
CA GLY A 421 -6.61 41.27 18.27
C GLY A 421 -6.60 42.74 18.73
N THR A 422 -7.07 43.67 17.92
CA THR A 422 -7.34 45.05 18.37
C THR A 422 -8.69 45.03 19.08
N GLY A 423 -8.67 44.60 20.36
CA GLY A 423 -9.69 45.05 21.29
C GLY A 423 -9.63 46.58 21.41
N PRO A 424 -10.76 47.27 21.60
CA PRO A 424 -10.78 48.72 21.68
C PRO A 424 -9.87 49.16 22.83
N HIS A 425 -8.89 50.01 22.52
CA HIS A 425 -8.31 50.88 23.54
C HIS A 425 -9.46 51.72 24.08
N GLU A 426 -9.91 51.41 25.30
CA GLU A 426 -10.61 52.36 26.16
C GLU A 426 -9.66 53.54 26.37
N GLU A 427 -9.80 54.57 25.52
CA GLU A 427 -9.41 55.92 25.89
C GLU A 427 -10.42 56.41 26.93
N MET A 428 -10.00 56.32 28.19
CA MET A 428 -10.51 57.12 29.28
C MET A 428 -9.91 58.54 29.13
N PRO A 429 -10.71 59.58 29.31
CA PRO A 429 -10.86 60.13 30.66
C PRO A 429 -12.30 60.15 31.19
#